data_AF-A0A418RHJ1-F1
#
_entry.id   AF-A0A418RHJ1-F1
#
_cell.length_a   1.000
_cell.length_b   1.000
_cell.length_c   1.000
_cell.angle_alpha   90.00
_cell.angle_beta   90.00
_cell.angle_gamma   90.00
#
_symmetry.space_group_name_H-M   'P 1'
#
loop_
_entity.id
_entity.type
_entity.pdbx_description
1 polymer ?
#
loop_
_entity_poly.entity_id
_entity_poly.type
_entity_poly.pdbx_seq_one_letter_code
_entity_poly.pdbx_strand_id
1 'polypeptide(L)' 'MRTTYIHLTQEERYHIYIEHKKKVSAGQIAKDLNRNKSTITRELERNTG' A
#
# COMPACT_ATOMS: atom_id res chain seq x y z
N MET A 1 11.84 -11.15 -17.31
CA MET A 1 11.24 -11.38 -15.98
C MET A 1 9.75 -11.12 -16.09
N ARG A 2 8.88 -12.10 -15.80
CA ARG A 2 7.45 -11.82 -15.62
C ARG A 2 7.30 -11.13 -14.27
N THR A 3 7.13 -9.82 -14.25
CA THR A 3 6.59 -9.13 -13.07
C THR A 3 5.15 -9.54 -12.95
N THR A 4 4.86 -10.57 -12.17
CA THR A 4 3.50 -10.90 -11.76
C THR A 4 2.97 -9.66 -11.05
N TYR A 5 2.16 -8.87 -11.76
CA TYR A 5 1.58 -7.67 -11.19
C TYR A 5 0.50 -8.12 -10.21
N ILE A 6 0.93 -8.36 -8.97
CA ILE A 6 0.03 -8.72 -7.88
C ILE A 6 -0.61 -7.42 -7.42
N HIS A 7 -1.84 -7.20 -7.86
CA HIS A 7 -2.69 -6.14 -7.36
C HIS A 7 -2.85 -6.25 -5.84
N LEU A 8 -2.96 -5.11 -5.16
CA LEU A 8 -3.36 -5.11 -3.75
C LEU A 8 -4.77 -5.69 -3.64
N THR A 9 -4.95 -6.61 -2.71
CA THR A 9 -6.26 -7.10 -2.32
C THR A 9 -7.06 -6.00 -1.62
N GLN A 10 -8.38 -6.16 -1.54
CA GLN A 10 -9.24 -5.20 -0.85
C GLN A 10 -8.85 -5.06 0.64
N GLU A 11 -8.41 -6.14 1.28
CA GLU A 11 -7.93 -6.12 2.67
C GLU A 11 -6.64 -5.33 2.82
N GLU A 12 -5.67 -5.53 1.93
CA GLU A 12 -4.42 -4.75 1.94
C GLU A 12 -4.70 -3.26 1.71
N ARG A 13 -5.60 -2.93 0.78
CA ARG A 13 -6.03 -1.54 0.53
C ARG A 13 -6.68 -0.92 1.76
N TYR A 14 -7.55 -1.66 2.43
CA TYR A 14 -8.18 -1.21 3.66
C TYR A 14 -7.15 -1.00 4.79
N HIS A 15 -6.21 -1.93 4.94
CA HIS A 15 -5.12 -1.81 5.91
C HIS A 15 -4.26 -0.56 5.64
N ILE A 16 -3.86 -0.34 4.38
CA ILE A 16 -3.11 0.86 3.95
C ILE A 16 -3.87 2.14 4.32
N TYR A 17 -5.18 2.19 4.07
CA TYR A 17 -6.01 3.35 4.41
C TYR A 17 -6.03 3.64 5.90
N ILE A 18 -6.26 2.62 6.73
CA ILE A 18 -6.34 2.76 8.20
C ILE A 18 -4.99 3.21 8.77
N GLU A 19 -3.89 2.58 8.37
CA GLU A 19 -2.56 2.92 8.87
C GLU A 19 -2.10 4.30 8.37
N HIS A 20 -2.44 4.67 7.13
CA HIS A 20 -2.18 6.01 6.64
C HIS A 20 -2.97 7.08 7.43
N LYS A 21 -4.23 6.82 7.79
CA LYS A 21 -5.01 7.70 8.67
C LYS A 21 -4.40 7.85 10.07
N LYS A 22 -3.70 6.83 10.57
CA LYS A 22 -2.90 6.88 11.80
C LYS A 22 -1.56 7.60 11.62
N LYS A 23 -1.26 8.14 10.44
CA LYS A 23 0.00 8.81 10.06
C LYS A 23 1.22 7.87 10.09
N VAL A 24 1.01 6.57 9.92
CA VAL A 24 2.11 5.61 9.76
C VAL A 24 2.77 5.85 8.40
N SER A 25 4.10 5.81 8.37
CA SER A 25 4.83 6.04 7.12
C SER A 25 4.59 4.93 6.10
N ALA A 26 4.52 5.28 4.82
CA ALA A 26 4.37 4.28 3.73
C ALA A 26 5.48 3.22 3.72
N GLY A 27 6.67 3.55 4.25
CA GLY A 27 7.77 2.58 4.39
C GLY A 27 7.53 1.54 5.47
N GLN A 28 6.85 1.90 6.56
CA GLN A 28 6.47 0.96 7.61
C GLN A 28 5.33 0.06 7.14
N ILE A 29 4.27 0.63 6.55
CA ILE A 29 3.14 -0.11 5.97
C ILE A 29 3.62 -1.14 4.93
N ALA A 30 4.61 -0.76 4.11
CA ALA A 30 5.22 -1.65 3.13
C ALA A 30 5.91 -2.86 3.78
N LYS A 31 6.60 -2.68 4.91
CA LYS A 31 7.23 -3.78 5.65
C LYS A 31 6.17 -4.69 6.25
N ASP A 32 5.14 -4.11 6.85
CA ASP A 32 4.07 -4.86 7.54
C ASP A 32 3.26 -5.73 6.56
N LEU A 33 3.01 -5.23 5.35
CA LEU A 33 2.31 -5.97 4.29
C LEU A 33 3.24 -6.82 3.40
N ASN A 34 4.56 -6.80 3.65
CA ASN A 34 5.57 -7.38 2.76
C ASN A 34 5.41 -6.95 1.28
N ARG A 35 5.16 -5.65 1.07
CA ARG A 35 4.97 -5.03 -0.25
C ARG A 35 6.07 -4.03 -0.56
N ASN A 36 6.18 -3.69 -1.84
CA ASN A 36 7.09 -2.63 -2.24
C ASN A 36 6.52 -1.26 -1.82
N LYS A 37 7.38 -0.38 -1.28
CA LYS A 37 7.02 1.00 -0.92
C LYS A 37 6.33 1.75 -2.07
N SER A 38 6.79 1.57 -3.31
CA SER A 38 6.18 2.21 -4.49
C SER A 38 4.76 1.74 -4.76
N THR A 39 4.40 0.51 -4.38
CA THR A 39 3.02 0.02 -4.47
C THR A 39 2.11 0.75 -3.47
N ILE A 40 2.58 0.92 -2.23
CA ILE A 40 1.84 1.64 -1.18
C ILE A 40 1.70 3.11 -1.56
N THR A 41 2.78 3.77 -2.00
CA THR A 41 2.73 5.18 -2.42
C THR A 41 1.74 5.39 -3.56
N ARG A 42 1.74 4.54 -4.59
CA ARG A 42 0.76 4.64 -5.69
C ARG A 42 -0.67 4.39 -5.25
N GLU A 43 -0.92 3.54 -4.25
CA GLU A 43 -2.27 3.35 -3.69
C GLU A 43 -2.72 4.60 -2.93
N LEU A 44 -1.83 5.21 -2.15
CA LEU A 44 -2.12 6.45 -1.42
C LEU A 44 -2.37 7.63 -2.37
N GLU A 45 -1.58 7.76 -3.43
CA GLU A 45 -1.76 8.77 -4.49
C GLU A 45 -3.07 8.57 -5.26
N ARG A 46 -3.53 7.32 -5.44
CA ARG A 46 -4.81 7.03 -6.11
C ARG A 46 -6.03 7.39 -5.27
N ASN A 47 -5.91 7.44 -3.93
CA ASN A 47 -7.02 7.77 -3.03
C ASN A 47 -7.26 9.29 -2.85
N THR A 48 -6.94 10.11 -3.86
CA THR A 48 -7.10 11.59 -3.82
C THR A 48 -8.39 12.09 -4.50
N GLY A 49 -9.39 11.23 -4.70
CA GLY A 49 -10.70 11.58 -5.27
C GLY A 49 -11.83 10.85 -4.57
#